data_AF-A0A8T7GYX4-F1
#
_entry.id   AF-A0A8T7GYX4-F1
#
_cell.length_a   1.000
_cell.length_b   1.000
_cell.length_c   1.000
_cell.angle_alpha   90.00
_cell.angle_beta   90.00
_cell.angle_gamma   90.00
#
_symmetry.space_group_name_H-M   'P 1'
#
loop_
_entity.id
_entity.type
_entity.pdbx_description
1 polymer ?
#
loop_
_entity_poly.entity_id
_entity_poly.type
_entity_poly.pdbx_seq_one_letter_code
_entity_poly.pdbx_strand_id
1 'polypeptide(L)' 'MEAFLKGNIAIGIALLVLLLFSLAYLKPGSATFVVAILALVIVGIFLALVLLVTRKVLSKMASEEHLAP' A
#
# COMPACT_ATOMS: atom_id res chain seq x y z
N MET A 1 -15.89 -0.63 -8.00
CA MET A 1 -14.42 -0.56 -8.20
C MET A 1 -13.74 0.36 -7.19
N GLU A 2 -14.22 1.60 -7.01
CA GLU A 2 -13.59 2.57 -6.08
C GLU A 2 -13.62 2.16 -4.60
N ALA A 3 -14.72 1.60 -4.12
CA ALA A 3 -14.84 1.16 -2.72
C ALA A 3 -13.83 0.05 -2.38
N PHE A 4 -13.58 -0.87 -3.31
CA PHE A 4 -12.57 -1.91 -3.19
C PHE A 4 -11.15 -1.33 -3.14
N LEU A 5 -10.88 -0.31 -3.97
CA LEU A 5 -9.59 0.37 -4.01
C LEU A 5 -9.31 1.16 -2.72
N LYS A 6 -10.31 1.90 -2.23
CA LYS A 6 -10.26 2.62 -0.94
C LYS A 6 -10.05 1.65 0.22
N GLY A 7 -10.73 0.49 0.21
CA GLY A 7 -10.55 -0.58 1.18
C GLY A 7 -9.13 -1.14 1.20
N ASN A 8 -8.56 -1.46 0.04
CA ASN A 8 -7.20 -2.00 -0.06
C ASN A 8 -6.13 -0.99 0.36
N ILE A 9 -6.31 0.30 0.02
CA ILE A 9 -5.41 1.36 0.48
C ILE A 9 -5.49 1.52 2.01
N ALA A 10 -6.70 1.53 2.57
CA ALA A 10 -6.89 1.66 4.02
C ALA A 10 -6.27 0.48 4.79
N ILE A 11 -6.45 -0.76 4.31
CA ILE A 11 -5.83 -1.95 4.88
C ILE A 11 -4.31 -1.85 4.80
N GLY A 12 -3.77 -1.45 3.64
CA GLY A 12 -2.33 -1.24 3.47
C GLY A 12 -1.77 -0.23 4.48
N ILE A 13 -2.42 0.92 4.65
CA ILE A 13 -2.01 1.95 5.60
C ILE A 13 -2.07 1.42 7.04
N ALA A 14 -3.16 0.74 7.42
CA ALA A 14 -3.32 0.16 8.75
C ALA A 14 -2.21 -0.86 9.07
N LEU A 15 -1.88 -1.73 8.12
CA LEU A 15 -0.77 -2.68 8.25
C LEU A 15 0.59 -1.97 8.39
N LEU A 16 0.81 -0.89 7.63
CA LEU A 16 2.05 -0.12 7.67
C LEU A 16 2.22 0.57 9.04
N VAL A 17 1.15 1.15 9.59
CA VAL A 17 1.15 1.75 10.93
C VAL A 17 1.42 0.70 12.00
N LEU A 18 0.74 -0.45 11.95
CA LEU A 18 0.97 -1.57 12.89
C LEU A 18 2.41 -2.06 12.86
N LEU A 19 2.99 -2.23 11.67
CA LEU A 19 4.39 -2.66 11.51
C LEU A 19 5.36 -1.63 12.07
N LEU A 20 5.17 -0.33 11.78
CA LEU A 20 5.99 0.75 12.34
C LEU A 20 5.89 0.79 13.87
N PHE A 21 4.70 0.56 14.42
CA PHE A 21 4.51 0.54 15.87
C PHE A 21 5.21 -0.68 16.50
N SER A 22 5.12 -1.85 15.86
CA SER A 22 5.76 -3.08 16.35
C SER A 22 7.29 -2.96 16.44
N LEU A 23 7.92 -2.21 15.53
CA LEU A 23 9.37 -1.98 15.51
C LEU A 23 9.89 -1.34 16.80
N ALA A 24 9.10 -0.46 17.44
CA ALA A 24 9.49 0.19 18.69
C ALA A 24 9.60 -0.79 19.88
N TYR A 25 8.93 -1.94 19.81
CA TYR A 25 8.93 -2.96 20.86
C TYR A 25 9.90 -4.12 20.55
N LEU A 26 10.51 -4.14 19.36
CA LEU A 26 11.40 -5.21 18.95
C LEU A 26 12.85 -4.89 19.29
N LYS A 27 13.56 -5.87 19.84
CA LYS A 27 14.98 -5.75 20.13
C LYS A 27 15.77 -5.62 18.81
N PRO A 28 16.60 -4.57 18.63
CA PRO A 28 17.44 -4.44 17.45
C PRO A 28 18.35 -5.66 17.28
N GLY A 29 18.45 -6.17 16.05
CA GLY A 29 19.26 -7.36 15.73
C GLY A 29 18.63 -8.71 16.07
N SER A 30 17.41 -8.74 16.61
CA SER A 30 16.64 -10.00 16.74
C SER A 30 16.12 -10.48 15.39
N ALA A 31 15.90 -11.80 15.26
CA ALA A 31 15.31 -12.36 14.04
C ALA A 31 13.94 -11.74 13.72
N THR A 32 13.13 -11.46 14.73
CA THR A 32 11.82 -10.80 14.59
C THR A 32 11.93 -9.37 14.09
N PHE A 33 12.97 -8.62 14.50
CA PHE A 33 13.25 -7.29 13.96
C PHE A 33 13.55 -7.33 12.45
N VAL A 34 14.38 -8.28 12.00
CA VAL A 34 14.71 -8.45 10.58
C VAL A 34 13.46 -8.80 9.77
N VAL A 35 12.62 -9.72 10.27
CA VAL A 35 11.35 -10.08 9.62
C VAL A 35 10.41 -8.88 9.54
N ALA A 36 10.32 -8.07 10.60
CA ALA A 36 9.48 -6.87 10.59
C ALA A 36 9.95 -5.83 9.56
N ILE A 37 11.26 -5.63 9.41
CA ILE A 37 11.85 -4.78 8.37
C ILE A 37 11.49 -5.30 6.97
N LEU A 38 11.67 -6.61 6.72
CA LEU A 38 11.31 -7.22 5.44
C LEU A 38 9.82 -7.09 5.12
N ALA A 39 8.96 -7.31 6.12
CA ALA A 39 7.52 -7.11 5.98
C ALA A 39 7.18 -5.66 5.61
N LEU A 40 7.84 -4.68 6.23
CA LEU A 40 7.67 -3.26 5.91
C LEU A 40 8.04 -2.94 4.46
N VAL A 41 9.14 -3.49 3.97
CA VAL A 41 9.56 -3.32 2.57
C VAL A 41 8.51 -3.91 1.62
N ILE A 42 8.03 -5.12 1.88
CA ILE A 42 7.01 -5.79 1.06
C ILE A 42 5.71 -4.99 1.05
N VAL A 43 5.22 -4.56 2.21
CA VAL A 43 3.99 -3.75 2.32
C VAL A 43 4.15 -2.42 1.61
N GLY A 44 5.32 -1.77 1.72
CA GLY A 44 5.63 -0.54 1.00
C GLY A 44 5.58 -0.72 -0.53
N ILE A 45 6.19 -1.79 -1.05
CA ILE A 45 6.13 -2.14 -2.49
C ILE A 45 4.69 -2.40 -2.92
N PHE A 46 3.94 -3.16 -2.13
CA PHE A 46 2.54 -3.45 -2.41
C PHE A 46 1.69 -2.17 -2.51
N LEU A 47 1.84 -1.24 -1.56
CA LEU A 47 1.17 0.06 -1.60
C LEU A 47 1.54 0.87 -2.86
N ALA A 48 2.83 0.91 -3.21
CA ALA A 48 3.28 1.61 -4.40
C ALA A 48 2.64 1.03 -5.67
N LEU A 49 2.55 -0.31 -5.78
CA LEU A 49 1.88 -0.97 -6.90
C LEU A 49 0.39 -0.65 -6.94
N VAL A 50 -0.31 -0.70 -5.79
CA VAL A 50 -1.73 -0.33 -5.71
C VAL A 50 -1.95 1.11 -6.17
N LEU A 51 -1.09 2.05 -5.76
CA LEU A 51 -1.15 3.45 -6.19
C LEU A 51 -0.88 3.61 -7.70
N LEU A 52 0.10 2.88 -8.24
CA LEU A 52 0.38 2.91 -9.68
C LEU A 52 -0.79 2.38 -10.52
N VAL A 53 -1.39 1.25 -10.10
CA VAL A 53 -2.58 0.70 -10.75
C VAL A 53 -3.74 1.67 -10.66
N THR A 54 -3.97 2.27 -9.47
CA THR A 54 -5.00 3.28 -9.25
C THR A 54 -4.85 4.45 -10.21
N ARG A 55 -3.63 5.01 -10.32
CA ARG A 55 -3.33 6.12 -11.22
C ARG A 55 -3.58 5.76 -12.68
N LYS A 56 -3.15 4.56 -13.10
CA LYS A 56 -3.34 4.07 -14.47
C LYS A 56 -4.82 3.84 -14.82
N VAL A 57 -5.60 3.36 -13.86
CA VAL A 57 -7.05 3.18 -14.03
C VAL A 57 -7.76 4.53 -14.10
N LEU A 58 -7.41 5.47 -13.21
CA LEU A 58 -7.98 6.81 -13.20
C LEU A 58 -7.67 7.59 -14.48
N SER A 59 -6.43 7.52 -14.97
CA SER A 59 -6.06 8.18 -16.24
C SER A 59 -6.78 7.56 -17.44
N LYS A 60 -7.04 6.25 -17.40
CA LYS A 60 -7.79 5.56 -18.47
C LYS A 60 -9.25 6.02 -18.50
N MET A 61 -9.92 6.08 -17.35
CA MET A 61 -11.30 6.58 -17.25
C MET A 61 -11.41 8.04 -17.73
N ALA A 62 -10.48 8.90 -17.30
CA ALA A 62 -10.47 10.31 -17.72
C ALA A 62 -10.26 10.50 -19.24
N SER A 63 -9.56 9.56 -19.90
CA SER A 63 -9.33 9.61 -21.35
C SER A 63 -10.55 9.15 -22.16
N GLU A 64 -11.36 8.24 -21.61
CA GLU A 64 -12.61 7.77 -22.25
C GLU A 64 -13.72 8.83 -22.13
N GLU A 65 -13.74 9.61 -21.05
CA GLU A 65 -14.71 10.69 -20.84
C GLU A 65 -14.48 11.89 -21.79
N HIS A 66 -13.24 12.10 -22.25
CA HIS A 66 -12.89 13.15 -23.23
C HIS A 66 -13.23 12.80 -24.69
N LEU A 67 -13.63 11.55 -24.95
CA LEU A 67 -14.05 11.06 -26.27
C LEU A 67 -15.56 10.78 -26.36
N ALA A 68 -16.31 11.02 -25.28
CA ALA A 68 -17.77 11.00 -25.33
C ALA A 68 -18.28 12.31 -25.98
N PRO A 69 -18.98 12.24 -27.12
CA PRO A 69 -19.51 13.41 -27.83
C PRO A 69 -20.62 14.14 -27.07
#